data_AF-A0A382LX54-F1
#
_entry.id   AF-A0A382LX54-F1
#
_cell.length_a   1.000
_cell.length_b   1.000
_cell.length_c   1.000
_cell.angle_alpha   90.00
_cell.angle_beta   90.00
_cell.angle_gamma   90.00
#
_symmetry.space_group_name_H-M   'P 1'
#
loop_
_entity.id
_entity.type
_entity.pdbx_description
1 polymer ?
#
loop_
_entity_poly.entity_id
_entity_poly.type
_entity_poly.pdbx_seq_one_letter_code
_entity_poly.pdbx_strand_id
1 'polypeptide(L)'
;YIFLQLRAKSKGEDLSLEMPCGKCETPIPFTLNLLDVKVIHTEGHTNKIELTDNVGVIMKYPSIKLKEGLDNDATEVENIFASLIGSLDSIWDKDSIYAAKDHTKKELEDFFESLPEKEFTKIQDFFTSMPVLKHEIDLKCKAKTGKGKEKKPCGWKEKKVLEGLQSFFA
;
A
#
# COMPACT_ATOMS: atom_id res chain seq x y z
N TYR A 1 4.18 -9.14 -6.11
CA TYR A 1 5.45 -9.81 -5.75
C TYR A 1 6.01 -10.65 -6.90
N ILE A 2 5.28 -11.64 -7.43
CA ILE A 2 5.79 -12.52 -8.50
C ILE A 2 6.25 -11.77 -9.76
N PHE A 3 5.51 -10.73 -10.19
CA PHE A 3 5.93 -9.91 -11.33
C PHE A 3 7.24 -9.14 -11.09
N LEU A 4 7.53 -8.75 -9.85
CA LEU A 4 8.78 -8.06 -9.50
C LEU A 4 9.96 -9.03 -9.58
N GLN A 5 9.78 -10.26 -9.08
CA GLN A 5 10.76 -11.34 -9.22
C GLN A 5 10.97 -11.76 -10.68
N LEU A 6 9.90 -11.89 -11.47
CA LEU A 6 9.97 -12.19 -12.89
C LEU A 6 10.70 -11.10 -13.67
N ARG A 7 10.43 -9.81 -13.36
CA ARG A 7 11.17 -8.68 -13.93
C ARG A 7 12.66 -8.76 -13.57
N ALA A 8 12.99 -8.99 -12.30
CA ALA A 8 14.36 -9.10 -11.84
C ALA A 8 15.13 -10.18 -12.61
N LYS A 9 14.51 -11.35 -12.81
CA LYS A 9 15.11 -12.45 -13.57
C LYS A 9 15.15 -12.22 -15.08
N SER A 10 14.23 -11.45 -15.65
CA SER A 10 14.14 -11.23 -17.10
C SER A 10 14.97 -10.05 -17.61
N LYS A 11 15.01 -8.93 -16.85
CA LYS A 11 15.57 -7.66 -17.32
C LYS A 11 16.74 -7.13 -16.47
N GLY A 12 17.15 -7.87 -15.45
CA GLY A 12 18.18 -7.47 -14.49
C GLY A 12 17.60 -7.13 -13.12
N GLU A 13 18.38 -7.41 -12.10
CA GLU A 13 17.99 -7.33 -10.69
C GLU A 13 18.09 -5.89 -10.14
N ASP A 14 18.89 -5.04 -10.79
CA ASP A 14 19.15 -3.66 -10.40
C ASP A 14 18.19 -2.67 -11.09
N LEU A 15 17.47 -1.88 -10.29
CA LEU A 15 16.63 -0.78 -10.72
C LEU A 15 17.27 0.55 -10.34
N SER A 16 17.66 1.36 -11.33
CA SER A 16 18.16 2.72 -11.11
C SER A 16 17.00 3.69 -10.95
N LEU A 17 16.93 4.36 -9.81
CA LEU A 17 15.93 5.35 -9.46
C LEU A 17 16.60 6.66 -9.05
N GLU A 18 15.84 7.75 -9.04
CA GLU A 18 16.29 9.03 -8.50
C GLU A 18 15.23 9.63 -7.60
N MET A 19 15.68 10.32 -6.55
CA MET A 19 14.80 11.08 -5.67
C MET A 19 15.35 12.47 -5.40
N PRO A 20 14.48 13.48 -5.25
CA PRO A 20 14.91 14.84 -4.94
C PRO A 20 15.55 14.91 -3.55
N CYS A 21 16.67 15.63 -3.46
CA CYS A 21 17.29 15.95 -2.18
C CYS A 21 16.37 16.89 -1.36
N GLY A 22 16.03 16.53 -0.12
CA GLY A 22 15.17 17.34 0.75
C GLY A 22 15.73 18.71 1.16
N LYS A 23 16.97 19.05 0.77
CA LYS A 23 17.61 20.35 1.06
C LYS A 23 17.87 21.22 -0.16
N CYS A 24 18.29 20.61 -1.26
CA CYS A 24 18.75 21.34 -2.45
C CYS A 24 18.08 20.91 -3.74
N GLU A 25 17.05 20.04 -3.64
CA GLU A 25 16.20 19.52 -4.72
C GLU A 25 16.94 18.78 -5.85
N THR A 26 18.27 18.71 -5.79
CA THR A 26 19.08 17.97 -6.76
C THR A 26 18.71 16.49 -6.71
N PRO A 27 18.50 15.83 -7.86
CA PRO A 27 18.26 14.40 -7.93
C PRO A 27 19.42 13.61 -7.32
N ILE A 28 19.09 12.66 -6.45
CA ILE A 28 20.02 11.70 -5.86
C ILE A 28 19.75 10.36 -6.54
N PRO A 29 20.65 9.89 -7.44
CA PRO A 29 20.51 8.58 -8.03
C PRO A 29 20.85 7.50 -7.00
N PHE A 30 20.09 6.42 -6.99
CA PHE A 30 20.36 5.22 -6.22
C PHE A 30 19.95 3.97 -7.01
N THR A 31 20.58 2.85 -6.68
CA THR A 31 20.28 1.55 -7.29
C THR A 31 19.61 0.68 -6.25
N LEU A 32 18.44 0.14 -6.61
CA LEU A 32 17.66 -0.78 -5.81
C LEU A 32 17.81 -2.19 -6.39
N ASN A 33 18.25 -3.15 -5.58
CA ASN A 33 18.17 -4.56 -5.97
C ASN A 33 16.75 -5.08 -5.70
N LEU A 34 16.05 -5.48 -6.76
CA LEU A 34 14.68 -5.99 -6.71
C LEU A 34 14.56 -7.32 -5.96
N LEU A 35 15.63 -8.09 -5.80
CA LEU A 35 15.65 -9.30 -4.96
C LEU A 35 15.65 -8.97 -3.46
N ASP A 36 16.13 -7.79 -3.08
CA ASP A 36 16.16 -7.35 -1.68
C ASP A 36 14.83 -6.73 -1.23
N VAL A 37 13.90 -6.52 -2.16
CA VAL A 37 12.53 -6.08 -1.83
C VAL A 37 11.76 -7.27 -1.26
N LYS A 38 11.38 -7.16 0.01
CA LYS A 38 10.63 -8.20 0.72
C LYS A 38 9.20 -7.74 0.99
N VAL A 39 8.29 -8.72 1.03
CA VAL A 39 6.97 -8.50 1.62
C VAL A 39 7.14 -8.62 3.12
N ILE A 40 6.82 -7.57 3.85
CA ILE A 40 6.76 -7.59 5.30
C ILE A 40 5.35 -7.97 5.69
N HIS A 41 5.23 -9.10 6.39
CA HIS A 41 3.97 -9.57 6.94
C HIS A 41 3.86 -9.10 8.39
N THR A 42 2.74 -8.47 8.73
CA THR A 42 2.40 -8.18 10.12
C THR A 42 1.94 -9.46 10.79
N GLU A 43 2.48 -9.77 11.97
CA GLU A 43 2.07 -10.94 12.74
C GLU A 43 0.57 -10.87 13.07
N GLY A 44 -0.13 -12.00 12.96
CA GLY A 44 -1.57 -12.09 13.22
C GLY A 44 -2.46 -11.53 12.10
N HIS A 45 -1.90 -10.99 11.02
CA HIS A 45 -2.71 -10.53 9.89
C HIS A 45 -3.45 -11.70 9.23
N THR A 46 -4.77 -11.54 9.08
CA THR A 46 -5.65 -12.50 8.42
C THR A 46 -6.63 -11.76 7.52
N ASN A 47 -6.98 -12.37 6.39
CA ASN A 47 -8.01 -11.85 5.50
C ASN A 47 -9.43 -12.31 5.90
N LYS A 48 -9.56 -13.21 6.87
CA LYS A 48 -10.83 -13.62 7.46
C LYS A 48 -11.03 -12.84 8.75
N ILE A 49 -12.03 -11.96 8.79
CA ILE A 49 -12.33 -11.05 9.89
C ILE A 49 -13.63 -11.49 10.55
N GLU A 50 -13.57 -11.86 11.82
CA GLU A 50 -14.74 -12.20 12.63
C GLU A 50 -15.36 -10.92 13.20
N LEU A 51 -16.54 -10.55 12.70
CA LEU A 51 -17.27 -9.37 13.18
C LEU A 51 -18.00 -9.72 14.47
N THR A 52 -18.70 -10.86 14.48
CA THR A 52 -19.38 -11.43 15.66
C THR A 52 -19.11 -12.93 15.74
N ASP A 53 -19.63 -13.60 16.77
CA ASP A 53 -19.47 -15.06 16.97
C ASP A 53 -19.94 -15.91 15.78
N ASN A 54 -20.85 -15.39 14.97
CA ASN A 54 -21.53 -16.15 13.91
C ASN A 54 -21.44 -15.51 12.54
N VAL A 55 -20.85 -14.31 12.42
CA VAL A 55 -20.80 -13.55 11.17
C VAL A 55 -19.42 -12.94 11.01
N GLY A 56 -18.87 -13.04 9.81
CA GLY A 56 -17.64 -12.37 9.45
C GLY A 56 -17.54 -12.08 7.97
N VAL A 57 -16.39 -11.53 7.59
CA VAL A 57 -16.07 -11.20 6.21
C VAL A 57 -14.76 -11.85 5.81
N ILE A 58 -14.63 -12.14 4.52
CA ILE A 58 -13.37 -12.49 3.87
C ILE A 58 -13.03 -11.34 2.95
N MET A 59 -11.85 -10.77 3.14
CA MET A 59 -11.35 -9.63 2.38
C MET A 59 -10.35 -10.07 1.30
N LYS A 60 -10.32 -9.31 0.22
CA LYS A 60 -9.24 -9.26 -0.76
C LYS A 60 -8.38 -8.04 -0.45
N TYR A 61 -7.11 -8.13 -0.81
CA TYR A 61 -6.27 -6.93 -0.76
C TYR A 61 -6.67 -5.95 -1.85
N PRO A 62 -6.75 -4.64 -1.53
CA PRO A 62 -7.09 -3.61 -2.50
C PRO A 62 -6.08 -3.64 -3.64
N SER A 63 -6.59 -3.70 -4.87
CA SER A 63 -5.75 -3.65 -6.06
C SER A 63 -5.40 -2.20 -6.41
N ILE A 64 -4.35 -1.98 -7.22
CA ILE A 64 -4.01 -0.64 -7.74
C ILE A 64 -5.20 -0.01 -8.48
N LYS A 65 -6.00 -0.82 -9.18
CA LYS A 65 -7.20 -0.37 -9.89
C LYS A 65 -8.26 0.22 -8.96
N LEU A 66 -8.28 -0.19 -7.69
CA LEU A 66 -9.20 0.36 -6.71
C LEU A 66 -8.89 1.84 -6.44
N LYS A 67 -7.60 2.23 -6.43
CA LYS A 67 -7.20 3.64 -6.31
C LYS A 67 -7.56 4.48 -7.52
N GLU A 68 -7.56 3.90 -8.72
CA GLU A 68 -7.95 4.60 -9.96
C GLU A 68 -9.46 4.91 -10.01
N GLY A 69 -10.28 4.16 -9.25
CA GLY A 69 -11.72 4.36 -9.14
C GLY A 69 -12.16 5.16 -7.92
N LEU A 70 -11.24 5.63 -7.07
CA LEU A 70 -11.56 6.55 -5.98
C LEU A 70 -11.75 7.94 -6.58
N ASP A 71 -12.92 8.53 -6.34
CA ASP A 71 -13.26 9.84 -6.83
C ASP A 71 -12.54 10.90 -5.99
N ASN A 72 -11.78 11.79 -6.63
CA ASN A 72 -11.08 12.87 -5.93
C ASN A 72 -12.05 13.90 -5.35
N ASP A 73 -13.28 13.94 -5.83
CA ASP A 73 -14.35 14.82 -5.35
C ASP A 73 -15.22 14.15 -4.25
N ALA A 74 -15.06 12.85 -4.00
CA ALA A 74 -15.74 12.15 -2.93
C ALA A 74 -15.09 12.44 -1.56
N THR A 75 -15.91 12.42 -0.51
CA THR A 75 -15.43 12.56 0.87
C THR A 75 -14.47 11.43 1.24
N GLU A 76 -13.60 11.69 2.22
CA GLU A 76 -12.69 10.68 2.75
C GLU A 76 -13.44 9.42 3.23
N VAL A 77 -14.62 9.61 3.82
CA VAL A 77 -15.49 8.52 4.27
C VAL A 77 -16.02 7.70 3.10
N GLU A 78 -16.53 8.33 2.04
CA GLU A 78 -17.02 7.62 0.85
C GLU A 78 -15.92 6.81 0.17
N ASN A 79 -14.71 7.37 0.10
CA ASN A 79 -13.54 6.69 -0.46
C ASN A 79 -13.09 5.49 0.39
N ILE A 80 -13.24 5.57 1.72
CA ILE A 80 -13.02 4.44 2.62
C ILE A 80 -14.07 3.35 2.36
N PHE A 81 -15.35 3.69 2.28
CA PHE A 81 -16.43 2.72 1.99
C PHE A 81 -16.28 2.06 0.62
N ALA A 82 -15.94 2.83 -0.41
CA ALA A 82 -15.64 2.29 -1.73
C ALA A 82 -14.45 1.32 -1.68
N SER A 83 -13.42 1.65 -0.90
CA SER A 83 -12.26 0.77 -0.70
C SER A 83 -12.62 -0.51 0.04
N LEU A 84 -13.49 -0.43 1.04
CA LEU A 84 -14.00 -1.57 1.80
C LEU A 84 -14.75 -2.54 0.90
N ILE A 85 -15.73 -2.04 0.16
CA ILE A 85 -16.58 -2.84 -0.71
C ILE A 85 -15.78 -3.43 -1.87
N GLY A 86 -14.88 -2.64 -2.47
CA GLY A 86 -14.01 -3.13 -3.53
C GLY A 86 -12.97 -4.16 -3.05
N SER A 87 -12.76 -4.25 -1.74
CA SER A 87 -11.90 -5.22 -1.08
C SER A 87 -12.69 -6.38 -0.47
N LEU A 88 -14.02 -6.44 -0.59
CA LEU A 88 -14.81 -7.54 -0.04
C LEU A 88 -14.81 -8.74 -1.00
N ASP A 89 -14.44 -9.92 -0.52
CA ASP A 89 -14.63 -11.18 -1.27
C ASP A 89 -16.02 -11.75 -1.00
N SER A 90 -16.31 -11.98 0.28
CA SER A 90 -17.52 -12.65 0.73
C SER A 90 -17.84 -12.30 2.17
N ILE A 91 -19.12 -12.38 2.51
CA ILE A 91 -19.64 -12.34 3.87
C ILE A 91 -19.98 -13.80 4.23
N TRP A 92 -19.67 -14.25 5.44
CA TRP A 92 -20.01 -15.59 5.88
C TRP A 92 -20.78 -15.52 7.19
N ASP A 93 -21.69 -16.46 7.37
CA ASP A 93 -22.32 -16.75 8.64
C ASP A 93 -22.10 -18.22 9.05
N LYS A 94 -22.84 -18.71 10.04
CA LYS A 94 -22.77 -20.10 10.52
C LYS A 94 -23.12 -21.13 9.46
N ASP A 95 -24.00 -20.78 8.52
CA ASP A 95 -24.68 -21.72 7.65
C ASP A 95 -24.26 -21.56 6.19
N SER A 96 -23.78 -20.36 5.81
CA SER A 96 -23.59 -19.99 4.40
C SER A 96 -22.50 -18.95 4.17
N ILE A 97 -22.00 -18.93 2.93
CA ILE A 97 -21.04 -17.94 2.42
C ILE A 97 -21.70 -17.21 1.26
N TYR A 98 -21.72 -15.89 1.34
CA TYR A 98 -22.34 -14.98 0.39
C TYR A 98 -21.24 -14.23 -0.34
N ALA A 99 -21.05 -14.49 -1.63
CA ALA A 99 -20.01 -13.82 -2.41
C ALA A 99 -20.43 -12.38 -2.72
N ALA A 100 -19.53 -11.41 -2.49
CA ALA A 100 -19.83 -9.99 -2.68
C ALA A 100 -20.28 -9.66 -4.11
N LYS A 101 -19.79 -10.41 -5.10
CA LYS A 101 -20.15 -10.27 -6.53
C LYS A 101 -21.62 -10.57 -6.83
N ASP A 102 -22.30 -11.30 -5.95
CA ASP A 102 -23.70 -11.72 -6.10
C ASP A 102 -24.66 -10.71 -5.44
N HIS A 103 -24.11 -9.65 -4.83
CA HIS A 103 -24.84 -8.56 -4.19
C HIS A 103 -24.59 -7.24 -4.90
N THR A 104 -25.53 -6.32 -4.75
CA THR A 104 -25.40 -4.96 -5.26
C THR A 104 -24.47 -4.14 -4.34
N LYS A 105 -23.83 -3.11 -4.91
CA LYS A 105 -22.99 -2.18 -4.13
C LYS A 105 -23.76 -1.59 -2.94
N LYS A 106 -25.02 -1.22 -3.15
CA LYS A 106 -25.88 -0.62 -2.12
C LYS A 106 -26.15 -1.58 -0.96
N GLU A 107 -26.44 -2.86 -1.23
CA GLU A 107 -26.63 -3.85 -0.16
C GLU A 107 -25.37 -4.04 0.68
N LEU A 108 -24.20 -3.94 0.06
CA LEU A 108 -22.92 -4.01 0.76
C LEU A 108 -22.62 -2.73 1.55
N GLU A 109 -22.97 -1.55 1.02
CA GLU A 109 -22.92 -0.27 1.75
C GLU A 109 -23.79 -0.34 3.01
N ASP A 110 -25.05 -0.72 2.85
CA ASP A 110 -26.01 -0.87 3.96
C ASP A 110 -25.51 -1.88 5.02
N PHE A 111 -24.87 -2.98 4.58
CA PHE A 111 -24.24 -3.94 5.49
C PHE A 111 -23.13 -3.29 6.34
N PHE A 112 -22.18 -2.59 5.72
CA PHE A 112 -21.07 -1.96 6.45
C PHE A 112 -21.54 -0.80 7.33
N GLU A 113 -22.54 -0.01 6.90
CA GLU A 113 -23.15 1.05 7.72
C GLU A 113 -23.89 0.51 8.94
N SER A 114 -24.42 -0.72 8.85
CA SER A 114 -25.09 -1.38 9.98
C SER A 114 -24.12 -1.89 11.05
N LEU A 115 -22.81 -1.92 10.78
CA LEU A 115 -21.83 -2.46 11.73
C LEU A 115 -21.57 -1.50 12.89
N PRO A 116 -21.51 -2.02 14.14
CA PRO A 116 -21.00 -1.25 15.27
C PRO A 116 -19.55 -0.84 15.06
N GLU A 117 -19.16 0.31 15.63
CA GLU A 117 -17.80 0.87 15.57
C GLU A 117 -16.69 -0.13 15.94
N LYS A 118 -16.95 -0.99 16.93
CA LYS A 118 -16.01 -2.05 17.34
C LYS A 118 -15.68 -3.03 16.21
N GLU A 119 -16.63 -3.34 15.34
CA GLU A 119 -16.39 -4.29 14.25
C GLU A 119 -15.77 -3.60 13.06
N PHE A 120 -16.10 -2.33 12.84
CA PHE A 120 -15.41 -1.48 11.89
C PHE A 120 -13.92 -1.34 12.22
N THR A 121 -13.57 -1.27 13.51
CA THR A 121 -12.17 -1.24 13.97
C THR A 121 -11.40 -2.48 13.53
N LYS A 122 -12.00 -3.67 13.61
CA LYS A 122 -11.36 -4.92 13.12
C LYS A 122 -11.12 -4.89 11.62
N ILE A 123 -12.02 -4.28 10.87
CA ILE A 123 -11.85 -4.10 9.42
C ILE A 123 -10.75 -3.07 9.13
N GLN A 124 -10.69 -1.99 9.89
CA GLN A 124 -9.58 -1.03 9.81
C GLN A 124 -8.22 -1.71 10.10
N ASP A 125 -8.17 -2.58 11.10
CA ASP A 125 -6.97 -3.34 11.46
C ASP A 125 -6.51 -4.25 10.33
N PHE A 126 -7.42 -4.81 9.52
CA PHE A 126 -7.05 -5.53 8.31
C PHE A 126 -6.26 -4.64 7.35
N PHE A 127 -6.68 -3.40 7.10
CA PHE A 127 -5.98 -2.49 6.19
C PHE A 127 -4.62 -2.03 6.73
N THR A 128 -4.52 -1.75 8.04
CA THR A 128 -3.25 -1.29 8.65
C THR A 128 -2.22 -2.41 8.78
N SER A 129 -2.67 -3.66 8.94
CA SER A 129 -1.80 -4.83 9.09
C SER A 129 -1.49 -5.55 7.78
N MET A 130 -2.02 -5.08 6.64
CA MET A 130 -1.80 -5.71 5.33
C MET A 130 -0.30 -5.90 5.05
N PRO A 131 0.08 -7.02 4.40
CA PRO A 131 1.44 -7.21 3.96
C PRO A 131 1.85 -6.12 2.96
N VAL A 132 2.96 -5.45 3.22
CA VAL A 132 3.46 -4.34 2.40
C VAL A 132 4.84 -4.67 1.84
N LEU A 133 5.07 -4.27 0.60
CA LEU A 133 6.43 -4.27 0.04
C LEU A 133 7.20 -3.14 0.71
N LYS A 134 8.30 -3.47 1.40
CA LYS A 134 9.18 -2.51 2.05
C LYS A 134 10.63 -2.76 1.69
N HIS A 135 11.38 -1.69 1.49
CA HIS A 135 12.83 -1.72 1.33
C HIS A 135 13.45 -0.44 1.88
N GLU A 136 14.51 -0.55 2.68
CA GLU A 136 15.21 0.59 3.25
C GLU A 136 16.34 1.05 2.34
N ILE A 137 16.43 2.35 2.10
CA ILE A 137 17.51 2.98 1.33
C ILE A 137 18.20 4.07 2.13
N ASP A 138 19.52 4.13 1.98
CA ASP A 138 20.35 5.19 2.55
C ASP A 138 20.67 6.21 1.44
N LEU A 139 20.02 7.38 1.49
CA LEU A 139 20.26 8.48 0.57
C LEU A 139 21.40 9.36 1.06
N LYS A 140 22.29 9.74 0.15
CA LYS A 140 23.36 10.70 0.42
C LYS A 140 23.53 11.66 -0.75
N CYS A 141 23.23 12.94 -0.50
CA CYS A 141 23.41 13.98 -1.49
C CYS A 141 24.90 14.36 -1.63
N LYS A 142 25.46 14.06 -2.80
CA LYS A 142 26.83 14.43 -3.19
C LYS A 142 26.89 15.72 -4.02
N ALA A 143 25.74 16.36 -4.26
CA ALA A 143 25.66 17.60 -5.04
C ALA A 143 26.47 18.71 -4.38
N LYS A 144 27.05 19.59 -5.20
CA LYS A 144 27.75 20.79 -4.74
C LYS A 144 26.84 21.99 -4.94
N THR A 145 26.46 22.65 -3.85
CA THR A 145 25.55 23.80 -3.83
C THR A 145 26.33 25.09 -3.57
N GLY A 146 26.04 26.15 -4.32
CA GLY A 146 26.74 27.45 -4.27
C GLY A 146 27.13 27.98 -5.65
N LYS A 147 27.56 29.25 -5.73
CA LYS A 147 27.99 29.92 -6.97
C LYS A 147 29.51 30.07 -7.01
N GLY A 148 30.12 29.88 -8.18
CA GLY A 148 31.56 30.10 -8.38
C GLY A 148 32.48 29.10 -7.65
N LYS A 149 33.59 29.61 -7.10
CA LYS A 149 34.63 28.82 -6.41
C LYS A 149 34.24 28.37 -4.99
N GLU A 150 33.11 28.84 -4.45
CA GLU A 150 32.63 28.54 -3.08
C GLU A 150 31.62 27.38 -3.01
N LYS A 151 31.65 26.47 -3.99
CA LYS A 151 30.75 25.31 -4.04
C LYS A 151 31.01 24.37 -2.85
N LYS A 152 30.08 24.31 -1.89
CA LYS A 152 30.13 23.40 -0.75
C LYS A 152 29.34 22.12 -1.06
N PRO A 153 29.79 20.93 -0.60
CA PRO A 153 28.97 19.73 -0.70
C PRO A 153 27.68 19.93 0.12
N CYS A 154 26.54 19.55 -0.44
CA CYS A 154 25.26 19.59 0.25
C CYS A 154 25.34 18.78 1.57
N GLY A 155 25.91 17.57 1.49
CA GLY A 155 26.22 16.73 2.64
C GLY A 155 25.00 16.09 3.31
N TRP A 156 23.80 16.33 2.79
CA TRP A 156 22.54 15.78 3.29
C TRP A 156 22.52 14.24 3.20
N LYS A 157 22.00 13.59 4.24
CA LYS A 157 21.82 12.15 4.34
C LYS A 157 20.48 11.85 4.98
N GLU A 158 19.81 10.81 4.50
CA GLU A 158 18.54 10.35 5.06
C GLU A 158 18.40 8.85 4.86
N LYS A 159 17.89 8.15 5.88
CA LYS A 159 17.37 6.80 5.73
C LYS A 159 15.90 6.90 5.35
N LYS A 160 15.50 6.29 4.24
CA LYS A 160 14.11 6.32 3.78
C LYS A 160 13.62 4.91 3.53
N VAL A 161 12.38 4.64 3.94
CA VAL A 161 11.70 3.39 3.61
C VAL A 161 10.93 3.61 2.31
N LEU A 162 11.25 2.83 1.29
CA LEU A 162 10.40 2.69 0.11
C LEU A 162 9.31 1.67 0.44
N GLU A 163 8.05 2.11 0.40
CA GLU A 163 6.91 1.26 0.70
C GLU A 163 5.80 1.35 -0.36
N GLY A 164 5.16 0.22 -0.62
CA GLY A 164 4.10 0.11 -1.62
C GLY A 164 4.60 0.15 -3.07
N LEU A 165 3.75 -0.32 -4.01
CA LEU A 165 4.14 -0.47 -5.41
C LEU A 165 4.51 0.87 -6.08
N GLN A 166 3.86 1.98 -5.75
CA GLN A 166 4.20 3.28 -6.36
C GLN A 166 5.64 3.71 -6.08
N SER A 167 6.18 3.40 -4.90
CA SER A 167 7.59 3.69 -4.58
C SER A 167 8.59 2.94 -5.46
N PHE A 168 8.16 1.90 -6.18
CA PHE A 168 8.99 1.05 -7.04
C PHE A 168 8.69 1.22 -8.54
N PHE A 169 7.60 1.90 -8.91
CA PHE A 169 7.12 2.02 -10.29
C PHE A 169 6.79 3.46 -10.72
N ALA A 170 6.96 4.46 -9.85
CA ALA A 170 6.91 5.88 -10.18
C ALA A 170 8.14 6.34 -10.97
#